data_AF-A0A4Y3USV5-F1
#
_entry.id   AF-A0A4Y3USV5-F1
#
_cell.length_a   1.000
_cell.length_b   1.000
_cell.length_c   1.000
_cell.angle_alpha   90.00
_cell.angle_beta   90.00
_cell.angle_gamma   90.00
#
_symmetry.space_group_name_H-M   'P 1'
#
loop_
_entity.id
_entity.type
_entity.pdbx_description
1 polymer ?
#
loop_
_entity_poly.entity_id
_entity_poly.type
_entity_poly.pdbx_seq_one_letter_code
_entity_poly.pdbx_strand_id
1 'polypeptide(L)' 'MSFYQEQEDTDRIRGAIMHTIPYEGVRSLSQFLSGAAMKEVERLEAKYDNGKPFPPVRARELPQGRPMGE' A
#
# COMPACT_ATOMS: atom_id res chain seq x y z
N MET A 1 -9.45 0.98 5.69
CA MET A 1 -8.30 0.04 5.73
C MET A 1 -7.37 0.54 6.81
N SER A 2 -7.13 -0.24 7.86
CA SER A 2 -6.08 0.01 8.85
C SER A 2 -5.13 -1.17 8.75
N PHE A 3 -3.82 -0.92 8.64
CA PHE A 3 -2.80 -1.95 8.62
C PHE A 3 -1.80 -1.68 9.75
N TYR A 4 -1.28 -2.74 10.35
CA TYR A 4 -0.26 -2.62 11.38
C TYR A 4 1.06 -2.21 10.74
N GLN A 5 1.69 -1.18 11.29
CA GLN A 5 3.02 -0.76 10.92
C GLN A 5 3.79 -0.46 12.20
N GLU A 6 4.99 -1.01 12.33
CA GLU A 6 5.87 -0.65 13.43
C GLU A 6 6.18 0.84 13.36
N GLN A 7 6.39 1.48 14.52
CA GLN A 7 6.57 2.92 14.59
C GLN A 7 7.80 3.36 13.77
N GLU A 8 8.87 2.56 13.81
CA GLU A 8 10.10 2.78 13.03
C GLU A 8 9.84 2.78 11.51
N ASP A 9 9.05 1.82 11.00
CA ASP A 9 8.70 1.79 9.58
C ASP A 9 7.85 2.99 9.20
N THR A 10 6.95 3.43 10.08
CA THR A 10 6.12 4.61 9.83
C THR A 10 6.97 5.87 9.69
N ASP A 11 7.99 6.03 10.54
CA ASP A 11 8.88 7.18 10.50
C ASP A 11 9.78 7.16 9.26
N ARG A 12 10.23 5.97 8.82
CA ARG A 12 10.95 5.81 7.56
C ARG A 12 10.10 6.20 6.35
N ILE A 13 8.82 5.79 6.31
CA ILE A 13 7.90 6.19 5.23
C ILE A 13 7.71 7.71 5.22
N ARG A 14 7.42 8.31 6.38
CA ARG A 14 7.26 9.76 6.49
C ARG A 14 8.51 10.51 6.03
N GLY A 15 9.69 10.06 6.46
CA GLY A 15 10.98 10.60 6.02
C GLY A 15 11.15 10.53 4.51
N ALA A 16 10.92 9.36 3.91
CA ALA A 16 11.02 9.18 2.46
C ALA A 16 10.11 10.16 1.70
N ILE A 17 8.85 10.28 2.12
CA ILE A 17 7.90 11.21 1.50
C ILE A 17 8.42 12.65 1.65
N MET A 18 8.73 13.09 2.86
CA MET A 18 9.14 14.48 3.11
C MET A 18 10.39 14.89 2.32
N HIS A 19 11.36 14.00 2.16
CA HIS A 19 12.58 14.27 1.41
C HIS A 19 12.41 14.19 -0.11
N THR A 20 11.28 13.65 -0.61
CA THR A 20 11.06 13.44 -2.05
C THR A 20 9.86 14.19 -2.63
N ILE A 21 9.02 14.83 -1.80
CA ILE A 21 7.88 15.66 -2.25
C ILE A 21 8.23 16.60 -3.42
N PRO A 22 9.36 17.34 -3.42
CA PRO A 22 9.67 18.27 -4.50
C PRO A 22 9.95 17.60 -5.85
N TYR A 23 10.34 16.31 -5.85
CA TYR A 23 10.75 15.57 -7.04
C TYR A 23 9.64 14.67 -7.58
N GLU A 24 8.91 14.02 -6.67
CA GLU A 24 7.91 13.00 -7.02
C GLU A 24 6.46 13.53 -6.98
N GLY A 25 6.24 14.71 -6.36
CA GLY A 25 4.93 15.35 -6.32
C GLY A 25 3.86 14.61 -5.49
N VAL A 26 4.26 13.60 -4.70
CA VAL A 26 3.37 12.85 -3.80
C VAL A 26 2.80 13.80 -2.74
N ARG A 27 1.47 13.95 -2.68
CA ARG A 27 0.81 14.97 -1.86
C ARG A 27 0.34 14.49 -0.50
N SER A 28 0.35 13.18 -0.25
CA SER A 28 -0.06 12.60 1.04
C SER A 28 0.47 11.19 1.27
N LEU A 29 0.49 10.78 2.54
CA LEU A 29 0.79 9.40 2.95
C LEU A 29 -0.16 8.39 2.29
N SER A 30 -1.45 8.71 2.20
CA SER A 30 -2.43 7.85 1.54
C SER A 30 -2.14 7.64 0.05
N GLN A 31 -1.74 8.70 -0.65
CA GLN A 31 -1.35 8.61 -2.07
C GLN A 31 -0.09 7.75 -2.24
N PHE A 32 0.91 7.95 -1.39
CA PHE A 32 2.15 7.14 -1.40
C PHE A 32 1.84 5.65 -1.23
N LEU A 33 1.10 5.31 -0.18
CA LEU A 33 0.77 3.92 0.16
C LEU A 33 -0.13 3.28 -0.90
N SER A 34 -1.11 4.00 -1.41
CA SER A 34 -1.96 3.52 -2.50
C SER A 34 -1.14 3.21 -3.75
N GLY A 35 -0.19 4.09 -4.12
CA GLY A 35 0.68 3.87 -5.28
C GLY A 35 1.61 2.68 -5.09
N ALA A 36 2.22 2.54 -3.90
CA ALA A 36 3.07 1.41 -3.56
C ALA A 36 2.29 0.08 -3.60
N ALA A 37 1.05 0.06 -3.08
CA ALA A 37 0.18 -1.10 -3.14
C ALA A 37 -0.17 -1.47 -4.59
N MET A 38 -0.55 -0.49 -5.42
CA MET A 38 -0.90 -0.74 -6.82
C MET A 38 0.30 -1.25 -7.63
N LYS A 39 1.51 -0.74 -7.37
CA LYS A 39 2.73 -1.25 -8.01
C LYS A 39 2.97 -2.74 -7.71
N GLU A 40 2.68 -3.18 -6.49
CA GLU A 40 2.79 -4.59 -6.13
C GLU A 40 1.66 -5.43 -6.76
N VAL A 41 0.45 -4.88 -6.85
CA VAL A 41 -0.66 -5.52 -7.58
C VAL A 41 -0.28 -5.74 -9.05
N GLU A 42 0.20 -4.71 -9.75
CA GLU A 42 0.64 -4.80 -11.14
C GLU A 42 1.77 -5.85 -11.31
N ARG A 43 2.70 -5.93 -10.35
CA ARG A 43 3.76 -6.95 -10.34
C ARG A 43 3.18 -8.38 -10.24
N LEU A 44 2.14 -8.56 -9.43
CA LEU A 44 1.45 -9.85 -9.26
C LEU A 44 0.61 -10.22 -10.48
N GLU A 45 -0.11 -9.26 -11.06
CA GLU A 45 -0.87 -9.43 -12.31
C GLU A 45 0.04 -9.83 -13.46
N ALA A 46 1.20 -9.16 -13.61
CA ALA A 46 2.20 -9.53 -14.60
C ALA A 46 2.75 -10.95 -14.40
N LYS A 47 2.97 -11.35 -13.13
CA LYS A 47 3.58 -12.65 -12.80
C LYS A 47 2.59 -13.82 -12.88
N TYR A 48 1.34 -13.61 -12.52
CA TYR A 48 0.38 -14.70 -12.27
C TYR A 48 -0.88 -14.62 -13.11
N ASP A 49 -1.16 -13.49 -13.78
CA ASP A 49 -2.38 -13.32 -14.58
C ASP A 49 -2.10 -12.70 -15.96
N ASN A 50 -0.90 -12.92 -16.52
CA ASN A 50 -0.49 -12.44 -17.84
C ASN A 50 -0.63 -10.91 -18.02
N GLY A 51 -0.45 -10.16 -16.94
CA GLY A 51 -0.62 -8.70 -16.93
C GLY A 51 -2.08 -8.25 -16.99
N LYS A 52 -3.04 -9.16 -16.75
CA LYS A 52 -4.46 -8.82 -16.63
C LYS A 52 -4.83 -8.59 -15.16
N PRO A 53 -5.82 -7.73 -14.89
CA PRO A 53 -6.32 -7.54 -13.53
C PRO A 53 -6.98 -8.78 -12.97
N PHE A 54 -6.71 -9.08 -11.70
CA PHE A 54 -7.37 -10.17 -10.99
C PHE A 54 -8.89 -9.92 -10.87
N PRO A 55 -9.71 -10.98 -10.80
CA PRO A 55 -11.14 -10.86 -10.52
C PRO A 55 -11.40 -10.14 -9.18
N PRO A 56 -12.41 -9.24 -9.11
CA PRO A 56 -12.71 -8.52 -7.89
C PRO A 56 -13.29 -9.48 -6.83
N VAL A 57 -12.79 -9.34 -5.59
CA VAL A 57 -13.29 -10.04 -4.40
C VAL A 57 -14.16 -9.10 -3.56
N ARG A 58 -15.19 -9.61 -2.88
CA ARG A 58 -16.05 -8.76 -2.05
C ARG A 58 -15.32 -8.30 -0.79
N ALA A 59 -15.73 -7.15 -0.26
CA ALA A 59 -15.31 -6.71 1.05
C ALA A 59 -15.62 -7.81 2.09
N ARG A 60 -14.63 -8.14 2.93
CA ARG A 60 -14.62 -9.21 3.98
C ARG A 60 -14.18 -10.61 3.53
N GLU A 61 -13.82 -10.82 2.27
CA GLU A 61 -13.18 -12.09 1.85
C GLU A 61 -11.70 -12.18 2.25
N LEU A 62 -11.06 -11.03 2.51
CA LEU A 62 -9.70 -10.93 3.03
C LEU A 62 -9.71 -10.64 4.54
N PRO A 63 -8.94 -11.39 5.36
CA PRO A 63 -8.72 -11.06 6.76
C PRO A 63 -8.17 -9.64 6.88
N GLN A 64 -8.85 -8.79 7.65
CA GLN A 64 -8.43 -7.40 7.90
C GLN A 64 -7.34 -7.36 8.99
N GLY A 65 -6.18 -7.98 8.74
CA GLY A 65 -5.06 -7.98 9.69
C GLY A 65 -5.43 -8.48 11.10
N ARG A 66 -4.57 -8.21 12.09
CA ARG A 66 -4.97 -8.38 13.50
C ARG A 66 -5.88 -7.23 13.91
N PRO A 67 -6.95 -7.48 14.69
CA PRO A 67 -7.72 -6.39 15.27
C PRO A 67 -6.79 -5.43 16.03
N MET A 68 -6.97 -4.12 15.80
CA MET A 68 -6.41 -3.11 16.71
C MET A 68 -6.85 -3.48 18.13
N GLY A 69 -5.89 -3.44 19.06
CA GLY A 69 -5.95 -4.15 20.33
C GLY A 69 -7.20 -3.94 21.19
N GLU A 70 -7.41 -4.91 22.08
CA GLU A 70 -7.93 -4.62 23.42
C GLU A 70 -6.86 -3.88 24.24
#